data_AF-A0A9W9E132-F1
#
_entry.id   AF-A0A9W9E132-F1
#
_cell.length_a   1.000
_cell.length_b   1.000
_cell.length_c   1.000
_cell.angle_alpha   90.00
_cell.angle_beta   90.00
_cell.angle_gamma   90.00
#
_symmetry.space_group_name_H-M   'P 1'
#
loop_
_entity.id
_entity.type
_entity.pdbx_description
1 polymer ?
#
loop_
_entity_poly.entity_id
_entity_poly.type
_entity_poly.pdbx_seq_one_letter_code
_entity_poly.pdbx_strand_id
1 'polypeptide(L)'
;METLHSATNIFCSHQTRLQMAFLILCSAASAACPGSVVESACYCGSNKALTWGDIDFYLIPDDGDPAHPSLVVDIQLNLVKGFRKMDHRYQKLLFTLELRKEHHITCIVLPLPGLAFHDSVFAHSHSIESLLCPEKLPTTQVNILLQNKVLTLPLLQKEEKGGGGKISKTEAFPYDGLLHYLKSLSIAAGFLEPITLYDFHASQENKADVDLGKTARKTLMLHDPNSKNKYKSKTITADLSAVTNRRGQDENRITLFWTAVAASLGRDTSAPQHLSLEERAKLMNEPELVKLQNEKDEAMNKIQQLLVNEQSEEVKKQIIELRQIAAKASNAYCFMYLCESDLHIKQACQKEFFDKAAIRQMVNPTKPMLGMSAGGLDDKQYRIESSFLSLVKDLDSGNPVTNCCTLVNVLIAQSEQIICQKFYPGERPDDENRCPHCSEDLTTLQKTKPDEHVHSCTRRILSEKATAQIEANSTSQECK
;
A
#
# COMPACT_ATOMS: atom_id res chain seq x y z
N MET A 1 0.68 -10.28 -43.29
CA MET A 1 -0.38 -10.30 -42.25
C MET A 1 0.21 -9.62 -41.03
N GLU A 2 0.20 -8.28 -41.01
CA GLU A 2 0.54 -7.51 -39.82
C GLU A 2 -0.53 -7.79 -38.77
N THR A 3 -0.10 -8.27 -37.61
CA THR A 3 -0.97 -8.69 -36.54
C THR A 3 -1.78 -7.49 -36.04
N LEU A 4 -3.11 -7.63 -36.06
CA LEU A 4 -4.11 -6.68 -35.54
C LEU A 4 -3.97 -6.34 -34.03
N HIS A 5 -2.88 -6.73 -33.37
CA HIS A 5 -2.67 -6.67 -31.93
C HIS A 5 -1.74 -5.53 -31.48
N SER A 6 -1.13 -4.76 -32.38
CA SER A 6 -0.40 -3.56 -31.93
C SER A 6 -1.37 -2.41 -31.67
N ALA A 7 -1.29 -1.84 -30.47
CA ALA A 7 -1.76 -0.50 -30.09
C ALA A 7 -3.28 -0.20 -30.02
N THR A 8 -4.04 -0.94 -29.21
CA THR A 8 -5.16 -0.30 -28.47
C THR A 8 -4.68 -0.01 -27.06
N ASN A 9 -4.54 1.26 -26.71
CA ASN A 9 -4.12 1.62 -25.37
C ASN A 9 -5.21 1.25 -24.36
N ILE A 10 -4.95 0.23 -23.55
CA ILE A 10 -5.90 -0.31 -22.56
C ILE A 10 -6.11 0.69 -21.41
N PHE A 11 -5.10 1.51 -21.13
CA PHE A 11 -5.05 2.36 -19.95
C PHE A 11 -4.93 3.84 -20.32
N CYS A 12 -5.79 4.64 -19.71
CA CYS A 12 -5.86 6.06 -19.96
C CYS A 12 -4.86 6.87 -19.09
N SER A 13 -4.32 6.30 -18.01
CA SER A 13 -3.30 6.94 -17.15
C SER A 13 -2.21 5.97 -16.69
N HIS A 14 -1.02 6.52 -16.38
CA HIS A 14 0.11 5.77 -15.82
C HIS A 14 -0.19 5.24 -14.43
N GLN A 15 -0.87 6.02 -13.58
CA GLN A 15 -1.35 5.56 -12.28
C GLN A 15 -2.21 4.30 -12.40
N THR A 16 -3.19 4.25 -13.33
CA THR A 16 -3.99 3.03 -13.53
C THR A 16 -3.12 1.83 -13.93
N ARG A 17 -2.10 2.02 -14.77
CA ARG A 17 -1.15 0.95 -15.14
C ARG A 17 -0.41 0.42 -13.92
N LEU A 18 0.13 1.31 -13.08
CA LEU A 18 0.84 0.93 -11.85
C LEU A 18 -0.07 0.22 -10.85
N GLN A 19 -1.30 0.72 -10.67
CA GLN A 19 -2.33 0.08 -9.84
C GLN A 19 -2.64 -1.33 -10.34
N MET A 20 -2.77 -1.53 -11.66
CA MET A 20 -3.03 -2.85 -12.23
C MET A 20 -1.83 -3.79 -12.11
N ALA A 21 -0.60 -3.29 -12.31
CA ALA A 21 0.61 -4.07 -12.11
C ALA A 21 0.70 -4.60 -10.66
N PHE A 22 0.53 -3.71 -9.68
CA PHE A 22 0.45 -4.11 -8.26
C PHE A 22 -0.63 -5.17 -8.03
N LEU A 23 -1.83 -4.93 -8.53
CA LEU A 23 -2.98 -5.80 -8.27
C LEU A 23 -2.81 -7.20 -8.86
N ILE A 24 -2.29 -7.31 -10.09
CA ILE A 24 -1.99 -8.61 -10.73
C ILE A 24 -0.94 -9.36 -9.92
N LEU A 25 0.16 -8.71 -9.56
CA LEU A 25 1.26 -9.31 -8.81
C LEU A 25 0.83 -9.71 -7.40
N CYS A 26 0.17 -8.82 -6.67
CA CYS A 26 -0.36 -9.07 -5.34
C CYS A 26 -1.36 -10.24 -5.36
N SER A 27 -2.29 -10.29 -6.34
CA SER A 27 -3.25 -11.38 -6.46
C SER A 27 -2.58 -12.72 -6.78
N ALA A 28 -1.55 -12.71 -7.63
CA ALA A 28 -0.78 -13.89 -7.97
C ALA A 28 0.01 -14.48 -6.80
N ALA A 29 0.43 -13.66 -5.83
CA ALA A 29 1.28 -14.11 -4.73
C ALA A 29 0.57 -14.34 -3.39
N SER A 30 -0.42 -13.51 -3.09
CA SER A 30 -1.14 -13.56 -1.81
C SER A 30 -2.10 -14.74 -1.69
N ALA A 31 -2.56 -15.31 -2.81
CA ALA A 31 -3.76 -16.13 -2.86
C ALA A 31 -4.98 -15.46 -2.18
N ALA A 32 -4.99 -14.13 -2.07
CA ALA A 32 -6.08 -13.42 -1.43
C ALA A 32 -7.30 -13.36 -2.35
N CYS A 33 -8.49 -13.38 -1.76
CA CYS A 33 -9.71 -13.10 -2.53
C CYS A 33 -9.65 -11.65 -3.06
N PRO A 34 -10.05 -11.37 -4.31
CA PRO A 34 -10.00 -10.03 -4.90
C PRO A 34 -10.66 -8.93 -4.06
N GLY A 35 -11.83 -9.24 -3.49
CA GLY A 35 -12.58 -8.32 -2.65
C GLY A 35 -11.93 -7.97 -1.31
N SER A 36 -10.73 -8.50 -1.02
CA SER A 36 -9.90 -8.07 0.10
C SER A 36 -8.95 -6.93 -0.26
N VAL A 37 -8.66 -6.76 -1.56
CA VAL A 37 -7.75 -5.74 -2.09
C VAL A 37 -8.53 -4.59 -2.72
N VAL A 38 -9.54 -4.90 -3.54
CA VAL A 38 -10.41 -3.93 -4.21
C VAL A 38 -11.81 -3.91 -3.61
N GLU A 39 -12.62 -2.91 -3.98
CA GLU A 39 -14.03 -2.88 -3.57
C GLU A 39 -14.77 -4.08 -4.18
N SER A 40 -15.21 -4.98 -3.30
CA SER A 40 -15.93 -6.19 -3.68
C SER A 40 -17.30 -5.87 -4.28
N ALA A 41 -17.70 -6.57 -5.33
CA ALA A 41 -19.03 -6.46 -5.93
C ALA A 41 -20.18 -6.70 -4.93
N CYS A 42 -20.01 -7.62 -3.97
CA CYS A 42 -20.98 -7.86 -2.88
C CYS A 42 -21.14 -6.67 -1.91
N TYR A 43 -20.23 -5.70 -1.97
CA TYR A 43 -20.19 -4.51 -1.14
C TYR A 43 -19.99 -3.26 -2.01
N CYS A 44 -20.55 -3.27 -3.22
CA CYS A 44 -20.47 -2.15 -4.15
C CYS A 44 -21.03 -0.86 -3.52
N GLY A 45 -20.31 0.25 -3.66
CA GLY A 45 -20.64 1.55 -3.07
C GLY A 45 -20.24 1.69 -1.59
N SER A 46 -19.60 0.70 -0.98
CA SER A 46 -19.11 0.79 0.39
C SER A 46 -17.77 1.51 0.53
N ASN A 47 -17.04 1.66 -0.57
CA ASN A 47 -15.69 2.21 -0.63
C ASN A 47 -14.67 1.44 0.24
N LYS A 48 -14.97 0.18 0.58
CA LYS A 48 -14.12 -0.67 1.42
C LYS A 48 -13.14 -1.45 0.54
N ALA A 49 -11.88 -1.04 0.57
CA ALA A 49 -10.75 -1.68 -0.12
C ALA A 49 -9.49 -1.64 0.77
N LEU A 50 -8.38 -2.17 0.27
CA LEU A 50 -7.07 -2.03 0.89
C LEU A 50 -6.66 -0.55 0.93
N THR A 51 -6.18 -0.08 2.08
CA THR A 51 -5.79 1.32 2.30
C THR A 51 -4.29 1.43 2.60
N TRP A 52 -3.74 2.64 2.52
CA TRP A 52 -2.35 2.89 2.93
C TRP A 52 -2.11 2.58 4.43
N GLY A 53 -3.14 2.69 5.27
CA GLY A 53 -3.05 2.31 6.69
C GLY A 53 -3.00 0.81 6.95
N ASP A 54 -3.18 -0.01 5.92
CA ASP A 54 -3.01 -1.47 5.98
C ASP A 54 -1.60 -1.92 5.52
N ILE A 55 -0.69 -0.98 5.24
CA ILE A 55 0.65 -1.24 4.69
C ILE A 55 1.71 -0.56 5.55
N ASP A 56 2.69 -1.34 6.00
CA ASP A 56 3.90 -0.82 6.64
C ASP A 56 5.13 -1.04 5.75
N PHE A 57 6.05 -0.09 5.77
CA PHE A 57 7.32 -0.16 5.06
C PHE A 57 8.46 -0.21 6.07
N TYR A 58 9.31 -1.23 5.96
CA TYR A 58 10.47 -1.41 6.81
C TYR A 58 11.74 -1.37 5.99
N LEU A 59 12.69 -0.55 6.40
CA LEU A 59 14.04 -0.55 5.88
C LEU A 59 14.93 -1.32 6.85
N ILE A 60 15.51 -2.43 6.39
CA ILE A 60 16.29 -3.35 7.21
C ILE A 60 17.74 -3.34 6.70
N PRO A 61 18.75 -3.09 7.56
CA PRO A 61 20.14 -3.22 7.15
C PRO A 61 20.43 -4.65 6.68
N ASP A 62 21.17 -4.77 5.58
CA ASP A 62 21.66 -6.05 5.10
C ASP A 62 23.13 -6.20 5.54
N ASP A 63 23.41 -7.18 6.40
CA ASP A 63 24.78 -7.44 6.87
C ASP A 63 25.70 -7.90 5.72
N GLY A 64 25.13 -8.51 4.67
CA GLY A 64 25.85 -8.95 3.48
C GLY A 64 26.11 -7.85 2.46
N ASP A 65 25.24 -6.82 2.43
CA ASP A 65 25.40 -5.62 1.61
C ASP A 65 25.02 -4.35 2.40
N PRO A 66 25.90 -3.87 3.28
CA PRO A 66 25.58 -2.73 4.15
C PRO A 66 25.25 -1.44 3.40
N ALA A 67 25.67 -1.31 2.14
CA ALA A 67 25.39 -0.15 1.30
C ALA A 67 23.95 -0.12 0.76
N HIS A 68 23.27 -1.27 0.71
CA HIS A 68 21.96 -1.41 0.10
C HIS A 68 20.99 -2.09 1.08
N PRO A 69 20.35 -1.32 1.97
CA PRO A 69 19.38 -1.88 2.90
C PRO A 69 18.18 -2.47 2.14
N SER A 70 17.61 -3.53 2.73
CA SER A 70 16.45 -4.23 2.18
C SER A 70 15.15 -3.53 2.55
N LEU A 71 14.34 -3.19 1.55
CA LEU A 71 12.97 -2.73 1.74
C LEU A 71 12.03 -3.93 1.87
N VAL A 72 11.42 -4.08 3.04
CA VAL A 72 10.36 -5.05 3.33
C VAL A 72 9.04 -4.32 3.45
N VAL A 73 8.02 -4.82 2.76
CA VAL A 73 6.66 -4.32 2.85
C VAL A 73 5.79 -5.36 3.54
N ASP A 74 5.02 -4.89 4.51
CA ASP A 74 4.07 -5.68 5.28
C ASP A 74 2.65 -5.23 4.92
N ILE A 75 1.87 -6.14 4.35
CA ILE A 75 0.51 -5.88 3.85
C ILE A 75 -0.48 -6.68 4.69
N GLN A 76 -1.41 -5.98 5.33
CA GLN A 76 -2.47 -6.58 6.14
C GLN A 76 -3.82 -6.53 5.43
N LEU A 77 -4.32 -7.69 4.98
CA LEU A 77 -5.63 -7.80 4.36
C LEU A 77 -6.71 -8.04 5.42
N ASN A 78 -7.44 -6.97 5.76
CA ASN A 78 -8.50 -6.97 6.76
C ASN A 78 -9.91 -7.24 6.20
N LEU A 79 -10.07 -7.24 4.87
CA LEU A 79 -11.36 -7.37 4.19
C LEU A 79 -11.64 -8.79 3.67
N VAL A 80 -11.27 -9.78 4.48
CA VAL A 80 -11.43 -11.21 4.17
C VAL A 80 -12.91 -11.59 4.08
N LYS A 81 -13.24 -12.48 3.14
CA LYS A 81 -14.60 -13.01 2.94
C LYS A 81 -15.14 -13.63 4.24
N GLY A 82 -16.33 -13.18 4.66
CA GLY A 82 -17.01 -13.69 5.87
C GLY A 82 -16.48 -13.16 7.21
N PHE A 83 -15.33 -12.48 7.23
CA PHE A 83 -14.66 -12.04 8.47
C PHE A 83 -14.11 -10.60 8.38
N ARG A 84 -14.83 -9.72 7.68
CA ARG A 84 -14.38 -8.35 7.42
C ARG A 84 -14.18 -7.55 8.71
N LYS A 85 -13.01 -6.92 8.85
CA LYS A 85 -12.62 -6.07 9.99
C LYS A 85 -12.77 -6.74 11.35
N MET A 86 -12.49 -8.04 11.42
CA MET A 86 -12.38 -8.75 12.70
C MET A 86 -10.92 -8.80 13.12
N ASP A 87 -10.59 -8.22 14.28
CA ASP A 87 -9.20 -8.09 14.79
C ASP A 87 -8.42 -9.40 14.83
N HIS A 88 -9.12 -10.52 14.97
CA HIS A 88 -8.53 -11.84 15.06
C HIS A 88 -8.65 -12.64 13.75
N ARG A 89 -9.04 -12.05 12.61
CA ARG A 89 -9.21 -12.70 11.29
C ARG A 89 -8.77 -11.75 10.17
N TYR A 90 -7.46 -11.68 9.95
CA TYR A 90 -6.81 -10.99 8.84
C TYR A 90 -5.74 -11.89 8.20
N GLN A 91 -5.29 -11.54 7.00
CA GLN A 91 -4.13 -12.15 6.34
C GLN A 91 -2.99 -11.13 6.39
N LYS A 92 -1.79 -11.54 6.83
CA LYS A 92 -0.63 -10.65 6.91
C LYS A 92 0.50 -11.21 6.05
N LEU A 93 0.97 -10.39 5.11
CA LEU A 93 1.82 -10.80 3.99
C LEU A 93 3.07 -9.94 3.95
N LEU A 94 4.23 -10.57 3.84
CA LEU A 94 5.51 -9.89 3.76
C LEU A 94 6.11 -10.08 2.39
N PHE A 95 6.61 -8.99 1.80
CA PHE A 95 7.30 -8.99 0.52
C PHE A 95 8.55 -8.13 0.60
N THR A 96 9.58 -8.46 -0.17
CA THR A 96 10.79 -7.65 -0.30
C THR A 96 10.88 -7.03 -1.69
N LEU A 97 11.53 -5.86 -1.78
CA LEU A 97 11.91 -5.29 -3.06
C LEU A 97 12.96 -6.20 -3.72
N GLU A 98 12.66 -6.69 -4.91
CA GLU A 98 13.56 -7.56 -5.67
C GLU A 98 14.27 -6.73 -6.73
N LEU A 99 15.55 -6.42 -6.49
CA LEU A 99 16.40 -5.64 -7.42
C LEU A 99 17.27 -6.50 -8.34
N ARG A 100 17.10 -7.83 -8.37
CA ARG A 100 17.75 -8.68 -9.38
C ARG A 100 16.97 -8.65 -10.69
N LYS A 101 17.66 -8.35 -11.81
CA LYS A 101 17.05 -8.18 -13.15
C LYS A 101 16.09 -9.31 -13.53
N GLU A 102 16.48 -10.55 -13.22
CA GLU A 102 15.72 -11.76 -13.52
C GLU A 102 14.31 -11.77 -12.89
N HIS A 103 14.10 -11.03 -11.80
CA HIS A 103 12.89 -11.10 -10.98
C HIS A 103 12.04 -9.83 -10.98
N HIS A 104 12.55 -8.72 -11.54
CA HIS A 104 11.93 -7.40 -11.44
C HIS A 104 10.47 -7.37 -11.88
N ILE A 105 10.15 -8.01 -13.00
CA ILE A 105 8.79 -8.01 -13.55
C ILE A 105 7.77 -8.71 -12.63
N THR A 106 8.27 -9.57 -11.74
CA THR A 106 7.47 -10.32 -10.78
C THR A 106 7.50 -9.71 -9.38
N CYS A 107 8.24 -8.61 -9.21
CA CYS A 107 8.38 -7.96 -7.92
C CYS A 107 7.11 -7.21 -7.54
N ILE A 108 6.37 -7.76 -6.58
CA ILE A 108 5.11 -7.19 -6.07
C ILE A 108 5.34 -5.84 -5.39
N VAL A 109 6.50 -5.66 -4.77
CA VAL A 109 6.86 -4.42 -4.06
C VAL A 109 7.19 -3.31 -5.05
N LEU A 110 7.70 -3.61 -6.24
CA LEU A 110 8.22 -2.59 -7.16
C LEU A 110 7.19 -1.49 -7.48
N PRO A 111 5.91 -1.78 -7.81
CA PRO A 111 4.91 -0.74 -8.06
C PRO A 111 4.52 0.11 -6.83
N LEU A 112 4.72 -0.40 -5.61
CA LEU A 112 4.22 0.25 -4.39
C LEU A 112 4.90 1.59 -4.08
N PRO A 113 6.24 1.73 -4.09
CA PRO A 113 6.89 3.02 -3.96
C PRO A 113 6.39 4.03 -4.99
N GLY A 114 6.20 3.63 -6.26
CA GLY A 114 5.67 4.51 -7.30
C GLY A 114 4.29 5.07 -6.95
N LEU A 115 3.36 4.19 -6.52
CA LEU A 115 2.03 4.61 -6.05
C LEU A 115 2.13 5.49 -4.79
N ALA A 116 3.02 5.15 -3.86
CA ALA A 116 3.18 5.89 -2.61
C ALA A 116 3.72 7.31 -2.83
N PHE A 117 4.65 7.50 -3.78
CA PHE A 117 5.13 8.84 -4.15
C PHE A 117 4.07 9.63 -4.91
N HIS A 118 3.31 8.99 -5.80
CA HIS A 118 2.19 9.63 -6.48
C HIS A 118 1.17 10.20 -5.47
N ASP A 119 0.82 9.40 -4.46
CA ASP A 119 -0.15 9.78 -3.41
C ASP A 119 0.48 10.62 -2.28
N SER A 120 1.78 10.95 -2.36
CA SER A 120 2.52 11.67 -1.32
C SER A 120 2.38 11.04 0.08
N VAL A 121 2.54 9.71 0.15
CA VAL A 121 2.26 8.91 1.35
C VAL A 121 3.33 9.04 2.42
N PHE A 122 4.60 9.08 2.02
CA PHE A 122 5.71 9.12 2.96
C PHE A 122 5.81 10.48 3.67
N ALA A 123 6.09 10.46 4.97
CA ALA A 123 6.22 11.69 5.76
C ALA A 123 7.57 12.40 5.54
N HIS A 124 8.64 11.63 5.26
CA HIS A 124 10.03 12.13 5.29
C HIS A 124 10.84 11.79 4.04
N SER A 125 10.34 10.91 3.17
CA SER A 125 10.99 10.54 1.91
C SER A 125 10.29 11.23 0.76
N HIS A 126 11.04 11.88 -0.12
CA HIS A 126 10.50 12.68 -1.23
C HIS A 126 10.83 12.09 -2.61
N SER A 127 11.70 11.10 -2.68
CA SER A 127 12.02 10.37 -3.90
C SER A 127 12.37 8.90 -3.62
N ILE A 128 12.32 8.06 -4.66
CA ILE A 128 12.72 6.64 -4.58
C ILE A 128 14.17 6.51 -4.11
N GLU A 129 15.06 7.38 -4.59
CA GLU A 129 16.47 7.40 -4.21
C GLU A 129 16.61 7.72 -2.72
N SER A 130 15.84 8.69 -2.20
CA SER A 130 15.88 9.01 -0.75
C SER A 130 15.37 7.86 0.13
N LEU A 131 14.50 6.99 -0.41
CA LEU A 131 13.95 5.84 0.30
C LEU A 131 14.90 4.64 0.28
N LEU A 132 15.49 4.34 -0.88
CA LEU A 132 16.32 3.14 -1.10
C LEU A 132 17.81 3.39 -0.87
N CYS A 133 18.27 4.63 -1.03
CA CYS A 133 19.65 5.07 -0.86
C CYS A 133 19.69 6.25 0.13
N PRO A 134 19.37 6.02 1.43
CA PRO A 134 19.36 7.10 2.41
C PRO A 134 20.75 7.72 2.61
N GLU A 135 20.79 9.01 2.99
CA GLU A 135 22.07 9.72 3.23
C GLU A 135 22.89 9.06 4.34
N LYS A 136 22.21 8.50 5.33
CA LYS A 136 22.81 7.67 6.37
C LYS A 136 22.16 6.28 6.35
N LEU A 137 23.00 5.27 6.33
CA LEU A 137 22.53 3.89 6.34
C LEU A 137 21.94 3.54 7.72
N PRO A 138 20.75 2.92 7.76
CA PRO A 138 20.14 2.52 9.02
C PRO A 138 21.01 1.45 9.70
N THR A 139 21.20 1.57 11.01
CA THR A 139 21.95 0.57 11.80
C THR A 139 21.02 -0.47 12.41
N THR A 140 19.73 -0.19 12.47
CA THR A 140 18.68 -1.08 12.95
C THR A 140 17.51 -1.06 11.96
N GLN A 141 16.52 -1.92 12.14
CA GLN A 141 15.27 -1.81 11.42
C GLN A 141 14.64 -0.43 11.64
N VAL A 142 14.17 0.19 10.55
CA VAL A 142 13.47 1.47 10.56
C VAL A 142 12.08 1.28 9.94
N ASN A 143 11.03 1.66 10.65
CA ASN A 143 9.70 1.82 10.07
C ASN A 143 9.63 3.19 9.36
N ILE A 144 9.24 3.19 8.08
CA ILE A 144 9.06 4.41 7.30
C ILE A 144 7.67 4.98 7.57
N LEU A 145 7.64 6.13 8.25
CA LEU A 145 6.41 6.79 8.65
C LEU A 145 5.59 7.27 7.44
N LEU A 146 4.30 6.92 7.45
CA LEU A 146 3.29 7.40 6.49
C LEU A 146 2.53 8.60 7.07
N GLN A 147 2.01 9.47 6.19
CA GLN A 147 1.25 10.64 6.60
C GLN A 147 -0.14 10.24 7.11
N ASN A 148 -0.53 10.70 8.30
CA ASN A 148 -1.82 10.36 8.91
C ASN A 148 -3.04 10.64 8.01
N LYS A 149 -2.98 11.69 7.19
CA LYS A 149 -4.08 12.09 6.29
C LYS A 149 -4.34 11.10 5.15
N VAL A 150 -3.39 10.23 4.80
CA VAL A 150 -3.52 9.26 3.70
C VAL A 150 -3.84 7.85 4.18
N LEU A 151 -3.81 7.57 5.49
CA LEU A 151 -3.98 6.20 5.99
C LEU A 151 -5.34 5.59 5.61
N THR A 152 -6.38 6.40 5.46
CA THR A 152 -7.71 5.94 5.04
C THR A 152 -7.91 5.94 3.51
N LEU A 153 -6.93 6.44 2.76
CA LEU A 153 -7.01 6.53 1.32
C LEU A 153 -6.87 5.12 0.73
N PRO A 154 -7.78 4.70 -0.18
CA PRO A 154 -7.63 3.44 -0.89
C PRO A 154 -6.32 3.41 -1.69
N LEU A 155 -5.60 2.29 -1.60
CA LEU A 155 -4.37 2.07 -2.36
C LEU A 155 -4.64 2.09 -3.87
N LEU A 156 -5.75 1.48 -4.28
CA LEU A 156 -6.18 1.39 -5.66
C LEU A 156 -7.41 2.27 -5.83
N GLN A 157 -7.25 3.34 -6.61
CA GLN A 157 -8.25 4.38 -6.81
C GLN A 157 -8.90 4.26 -8.18
N LYS A 158 -10.19 4.48 -8.21
CA LYS A 158 -11.01 4.40 -9.42
C LYS A 158 -10.72 5.57 -10.38
N GLU A 159 -10.75 5.29 -11.67
CA GLU A 159 -10.74 6.33 -12.71
C GLU A 159 -12.11 7.03 -12.82
N GLU A 160 -12.10 8.36 -12.88
CA GLU A 160 -13.30 9.18 -13.03
C GLU A 160 -13.91 8.98 -14.43
N LYS A 161 -15.22 8.72 -14.49
CA LYS A 161 -15.93 8.53 -15.77
C LYS A 161 -15.87 9.82 -16.60
N GLY A 162 -15.36 9.72 -17.84
CA GLY A 162 -15.26 10.85 -18.76
C GLY A 162 -14.13 11.84 -18.43
N GLY A 163 -13.30 11.55 -17.42
CA GLY A 163 -12.22 12.42 -16.95
C GLY A 163 -10.88 12.27 -17.69
N GLY A 164 -10.85 11.58 -18.83
CA GLY A 164 -9.64 11.43 -19.65
C GLY A 164 -8.42 10.85 -18.92
N GLY A 165 -8.60 9.82 -18.07
CA GLY A 165 -7.51 9.27 -17.26
C GLY A 165 -7.42 9.80 -15.82
N LYS A 166 -8.23 10.78 -15.43
CA LYS A 166 -8.20 11.35 -14.08
C LYS A 166 -8.62 10.33 -13.02
N ILE A 167 -7.81 10.19 -11.97
CA ILE A 167 -8.06 9.28 -10.86
C ILE A 167 -8.82 9.98 -9.73
N SER A 168 -9.78 9.26 -9.15
CA SER A 168 -10.56 9.70 -8.01
C SER A 168 -9.70 9.76 -6.76
N LYS A 169 -9.71 10.90 -6.06
CA LYS A 169 -8.92 11.11 -4.84
C LYS A 169 -9.40 10.31 -3.62
N THR A 170 -10.56 9.66 -3.69
CA THR A 170 -11.18 9.03 -2.50
C THR A 170 -11.90 7.73 -2.80
N GLU A 171 -12.27 7.46 -4.05
CA GLU A 171 -13.02 6.27 -4.40
C GLU A 171 -12.08 5.10 -4.72
N ALA A 172 -12.32 3.98 -4.05
CA ALA A 172 -11.67 2.71 -4.26
C ALA A 172 -12.01 2.14 -5.65
N PHE A 173 -11.07 1.37 -6.19
CA PHE A 173 -11.26 0.67 -7.45
C PHE A 173 -12.34 -0.41 -7.31
N PRO A 174 -13.40 -0.39 -8.15
CA PRO A 174 -14.44 -1.40 -8.11
C PRO A 174 -14.02 -2.69 -8.83
N TYR A 175 -14.41 -3.84 -8.29
CA TYR A 175 -14.12 -5.15 -8.89
C TYR A 175 -14.59 -5.29 -10.35
N ASP A 176 -15.74 -4.70 -10.70
CA ASP A 176 -16.27 -4.79 -12.07
C ASP A 176 -15.40 -4.03 -13.09
N GLY A 177 -14.87 -2.87 -12.70
CA GLY A 177 -13.93 -2.12 -13.53
C GLY A 177 -12.64 -2.90 -13.74
N LEU A 178 -12.19 -3.61 -12.70
CA LEU A 178 -10.98 -4.43 -12.77
C LEU A 178 -11.15 -5.59 -13.76
N LEU A 179 -12.29 -6.29 -13.71
CA LEU A 179 -12.55 -7.41 -14.61
C LEU A 179 -12.50 -6.97 -16.08
N HIS A 180 -12.91 -5.74 -16.37
CA HIS A 180 -12.78 -5.15 -17.70
C HIS A 180 -11.31 -5.02 -18.14
N TYR A 181 -10.45 -4.44 -17.30
CA TYR A 181 -9.03 -4.30 -17.63
C TYR A 181 -8.33 -5.65 -17.79
N LEU A 182 -8.60 -6.62 -16.91
CA LEU A 182 -8.04 -7.97 -17.01
C LEU A 182 -8.48 -8.68 -18.29
N LYS A 183 -9.74 -8.52 -18.69
CA LYS A 183 -10.23 -9.08 -19.95
C LYS A 183 -9.50 -8.48 -21.15
N SER A 184 -9.35 -7.15 -21.19
CA SER A 184 -8.64 -6.46 -22.26
C SER A 184 -7.17 -6.87 -22.31
N LEU A 185 -6.49 -6.95 -21.16
CA LEU A 185 -5.11 -7.44 -21.06
C LEU A 185 -4.99 -8.89 -21.52
N SER A 186 -5.94 -9.75 -21.15
CA SER A 186 -5.90 -11.16 -21.53
C SER A 186 -6.02 -11.36 -23.04
N ILE A 187 -6.93 -10.61 -23.67
CA ILE A 187 -7.09 -10.60 -25.13
C ILE A 187 -5.80 -10.07 -25.79
N ALA A 188 -5.25 -8.95 -25.30
CA ALA A 188 -4.02 -8.39 -25.84
C ALA A 188 -2.81 -9.34 -25.67
N ALA A 189 -2.81 -10.15 -24.62
CA ALA A 189 -1.82 -11.20 -24.37
C ALA A 189 -2.05 -12.48 -25.19
N GLY A 190 -3.13 -12.56 -25.98
CA GLY A 190 -3.42 -13.73 -26.81
C GLY A 190 -3.98 -14.93 -26.05
N PHE A 191 -4.51 -14.75 -24.84
CA PHE A 191 -5.19 -15.83 -24.14
C PHE A 191 -6.53 -16.16 -24.82
N LEU A 192 -6.82 -17.44 -24.98
CA LEU A 192 -8.08 -17.93 -25.55
C LEU A 192 -9.27 -17.53 -24.66
N GLU A 193 -9.11 -17.68 -23.35
CA GLU A 193 -10.09 -17.30 -22.35
C GLU A 193 -9.54 -16.17 -21.47
N PRO A 194 -10.34 -15.14 -21.15
CA PRO A 194 -9.92 -14.08 -20.26
C PRO A 194 -9.52 -14.59 -18.88
N ILE A 195 -8.31 -14.23 -18.43
CA ILE A 195 -7.85 -14.53 -17.08
C ILE A 195 -8.60 -13.65 -16.09
N THR A 196 -9.02 -14.26 -14.99
CA THR A 196 -9.63 -13.62 -13.83
C THR A 196 -8.67 -13.65 -12.65
N LEU A 197 -8.92 -12.80 -11.64
CA LEU A 197 -8.14 -12.90 -10.40
C LEU A 197 -8.39 -14.21 -9.63
N TYR A 198 -9.50 -14.90 -9.88
CA TYR A 198 -9.75 -16.21 -9.27
C TYR A 198 -8.81 -17.28 -9.82
N ASP A 199 -8.35 -17.14 -11.07
CA ASP A 199 -7.34 -18.04 -11.64
C ASP A 199 -6.00 -17.88 -10.92
N PHE A 200 -5.63 -16.66 -10.55
CA PHE A 200 -4.45 -16.40 -9.70
C PHE A 200 -4.60 -16.98 -8.30
N HIS A 201 -5.76 -16.78 -7.67
CA HIS A 201 -6.08 -17.34 -6.37
C HIS A 201 -5.93 -18.88 -6.37
N ALA A 202 -6.57 -19.56 -7.31
CA ALA A 202 -6.48 -21.02 -7.45
C ALA A 202 -5.08 -21.50 -7.81
N SER A 203 -4.38 -20.77 -8.70
CA SER A 203 -2.99 -21.10 -9.08
C SER A 203 -2.06 -21.04 -7.87
N GLN A 204 -2.16 -19.98 -7.07
CA GLN A 204 -1.32 -19.82 -5.89
C GLN A 204 -1.67 -20.81 -4.78
N GLU A 205 -2.95 -21.16 -4.61
CA GLU A 205 -3.37 -22.25 -3.71
C GLU A 205 -2.66 -23.56 -4.05
N ASN A 206 -2.67 -23.93 -5.34
CA ASN A 206 -2.04 -25.17 -5.82
C ASN A 206 -0.51 -25.15 -5.62
N LYS A 207 0.14 -24.02 -5.93
CA LYS A 207 1.59 -23.86 -5.73
C LYS A 207 1.95 -23.96 -4.24
N ALA A 208 1.20 -23.28 -3.37
CA ALA A 208 1.43 -23.34 -1.93
C ALA A 208 1.19 -24.74 -1.35
N ASP A 209 0.26 -25.54 -1.89
CA ASP A 209 0.08 -26.94 -1.44
C ASP A 209 1.32 -27.80 -1.69
N VAL A 210 1.99 -27.57 -2.84
CA VAL A 210 3.20 -28.28 -3.24
C VAL A 210 4.41 -27.78 -2.47
N ASP A 211 4.63 -26.46 -2.43
CA ASP A 211 5.89 -25.87 -1.95
C ASP A 211 5.91 -25.67 -0.42
N LEU A 212 4.76 -25.36 0.19
CA LEU A 212 4.65 -25.04 1.62
C LEU A 212 3.87 -26.10 2.41
N GLY A 213 3.14 -26.97 1.72
CA GLY A 213 2.30 -28.00 2.33
C GLY A 213 0.93 -27.50 2.82
N LYS A 214 0.05 -28.47 3.09
CA LYS A 214 -1.38 -28.25 3.43
C LYS A 214 -1.62 -27.30 4.60
N THR A 215 -0.76 -27.33 5.63
CA THR A 215 -0.95 -26.50 6.83
C THR A 215 -0.67 -25.03 6.53
N ALA A 216 0.44 -24.73 5.88
CA ALA A 216 0.80 -23.36 5.49
C ALA A 216 -0.21 -22.81 4.47
N ARG A 217 -0.64 -23.63 3.51
CA ARG A 217 -1.71 -23.27 2.57
C ARG A 217 -3.02 -22.91 3.29
N LYS A 218 -3.45 -23.68 4.29
CA LYS A 218 -4.67 -23.36 5.06
C LYS A 218 -4.54 -22.03 5.81
N THR A 219 -3.37 -21.70 6.33
CA THR A 219 -3.10 -20.39 6.95
C THR A 219 -3.15 -19.27 5.91
N LEU A 220 -2.48 -19.45 4.76
CA LEU A 220 -2.47 -18.49 3.65
C LEU A 220 -3.90 -18.19 3.18
N MET A 221 -4.70 -19.24 2.96
CA MET A 221 -6.08 -19.12 2.48
C MET A 221 -7.10 -18.78 3.58
N LEU A 222 -6.65 -18.68 4.84
CA LEU A 222 -7.48 -18.49 6.02
C LEU A 222 -8.60 -19.54 6.18
N HIS A 223 -8.39 -20.74 5.64
CA HIS A 223 -9.33 -21.87 5.64
C HIS A 223 -9.32 -22.66 6.96
N ASP A 224 -9.04 -22.01 8.09
CA ASP A 224 -8.95 -22.68 9.38
C ASP A 224 -10.34 -22.92 9.99
N PRO A 225 -10.78 -24.19 10.13
CA PRO A 225 -12.07 -24.53 10.71
C PRO A 225 -12.09 -24.44 12.24
N ASN A 226 -10.93 -24.33 12.92
CA ASN A 226 -10.84 -24.50 14.36
C ASN A 226 -10.53 -23.21 15.13
N SER A 227 -11.38 -22.91 16.13
CA SER A 227 -11.24 -21.78 17.06
C SER A 227 -9.97 -21.82 17.94
N LYS A 228 -9.26 -22.95 18.00
CA LYS A 228 -8.04 -23.13 18.80
C LYS A 228 -6.81 -22.42 18.24
N ASN A 229 -6.83 -22.02 16.96
CA ASN A 229 -5.71 -21.32 16.31
C ASN A 229 -5.82 -19.79 16.41
N LYS A 230 -6.67 -19.25 17.31
CA LYS A 230 -6.77 -17.80 17.57
C LYS A 230 -5.43 -17.14 17.94
N TYR A 231 -4.54 -17.89 18.58
CA TYR A 231 -3.24 -17.40 19.05
C TYR A 231 -2.08 -17.65 18.08
N LYS A 232 -2.32 -18.33 16.95
CA LYS A 232 -1.27 -18.50 15.94
C LYS A 232 -1.10 -17.21 15.16
N SER A 233 0.16 -16.85 14.91
CA SER A 233 0.48 -15.75 14.00
C SER A 233 -0.17 -16.00 12.64
N LYS A 234 -0.77 -14.94 12.09
CA LYS A 234 -1.38 -14.93 10.76
C LYS A 234 -0.46 -14.34 9.70
N THR A 235 0.75 -13.98 10.14
CA THR A 235 1.84 -13.58 9.27
C THR A 235 2.34 -14.80 8.52
N ILE A 236 2.35 -14.70 7.20
CA ILE A 236 3.02 -15.66 6.33
C ILE A 236 4.47 -15.22 6.18
N THR A 237 5.38 -15.96 6.80
CA THR A 237 6.84 -15.69 6.74
C THR A 237 7.57 -16.51 5.67
N ALA A 238 6.82 -17.13 4.74
CA ALA A 238 7.36 -17.80 3.57
C ALA A 238 7.62 -16.80 2.44
N ASP A 239 8.61 -17.06 1.58
CA ASP A 239 8.81 -16.31 0.34
C ASP A 239 7.72 -16.67 -0.68
N LEU A 240 6.62 -15.93 -0.63
CA LEU A 240 5.49 -16.08 -1.53
C LEU A 240 5.84 -15.72 -2.97
N SER A 241 6.76 -14.77 -3.18
CA SER A 241 7.27 -14.44 -4.52
C SER A 241 8.01 -15.63 -5.14
N ALA A 242 8.79 -16.37 -4.34
CA ALA A 242 9.44 -17.59 -4.80
C ALA A 242 8.40 -18.67 -5.17
N VAL A 243 7.40 -18.92 -4.33
CA VAL A 243 6.31 -19.87 -4.62
C VAL A 243 5.59 -19.51 -5.93
N THR A 244 5.21 -18.25 -6.10
CA THR A 244 4.51 -17.78 -7.30
C THR A 244 5.32 -18.02 -8.57
N ASN A 245 6.63 -17.80 -8.48
CA ASN A 245 7.56 -17.95 -9.58
C ASN A 245 8.14 -19.37 -9.71
N ARG A 246 7.67 -20.34 -8.91
CA ARG A 246 8.19 -21.72 -8.86
C ARG A 246 9.71 -21.77 -8.62
N ARG A 247 10.20 -20.90 -7.75
CA ARG A 247 11.58 -20.85 -7.28
C ARG A 247 11.67 -21.50 -5.90
N GLY A 248 12.85 -22.00 -5.57
CA GLY A 248 13.15 -22.43 -4.20
C GLY A 248 13.03 -21.27 -3.22
N GLN A 249 12.64 -21.57 -1.97
CA GLN A 249 12.58 -20.58 -0.89
C GLN A 249 13.97 -19.95 -0.67
N ASP A 250 13.99 -18.63 -0.49
CA ASP A 250 15.21 -17.88 -0.18
C ASP A 250 15.29 -17.63 1.34
N GLU A 251 16.25 -18.31 1.99
CA GLU A 251 16.44 -18.26 3.44
C GLU A 251 16.80 -16.84 3.94
N ASN A 252 17.51 -16.05 3.12
CA ASN A 252 17.87 -14.68 3.48
C ASN A 252 16.62 -13.81 3.54
N ARG A 253 15.69 -13.96 2.58
CA ARG A 253 14.41 -13.24 2.59
C ARG A 253 13.51 -13.65 3.74
N ILE A 254 13.46 -14.95 4.04
CA ILE A 254 12.72 -15.45 5.21
C ILE A 254 13.30 -14.83 6.49
N THR A 255 14.62 -14.70 6.59
CA THR A 255 15.29 -14.03 7.71
C THR A 255 14.94 -12.55 7.78
N LEU A 256 14.88 -11.84 6.64
CA LEU A 256 14.39 -10.46 6.58
C LEU A 256 12.93 -10.34 7.05
N PHE A 257 12.07 -11.29 6.68
CA PHE A 257 10.68 -11.32 7.13
C PHE A 257 10.56 -11.52 8.63
N TRP A 258 11.31 -12.47 9.20
CA TRP A 258 11.40 -12.63 10.65
C TRP A 258 11.92 -11.37 11.33
N THR A 259 12.90 -10.72 10.72
CA THR A 259 13.45 -9.45 11.21
C THR A 259 12.39 -8.36 11.23
N ALA A 260 11.62 -8.23 10.14
CA ALA A 260 10.57 -7.24 10.03
C ALA A 260 9.48 -7.36 11.12
N VAL A 261 9.13 -8.59 11.49
CA VAL A 261 8.07 -8.86 12.48
C VAL A 261 8.57 -9.09 13.90
N ALA A 262 9.89 -9.14 14.11
CA ALA A 262 10.47 -9.34 15.43
C ALA A 262 10.36 -8.06 16.25
N ALA A 263 9.47 -8.06 17.25
CA ALA A 263 9.29 -6.93 18.17
C ALA A 263 10.59 -6.50 18.88
N SER A 264 11.53 -7.44 19.08
CA SER A 264 12.83 -7.16 19.69
C SER A 264 13.77 -6.31 18.82
N LEU A 265 13.60 -6.34 17.49
CA LEU A 265 14.49 -5.62 16.56
C LEU A 265 14.01 -4.19 16.29
N GLY A 266 12.74 -3.88 16.58
CA GLY A 266 12.24 -2.51 16.70
C GLY A 266 12.60 -1.83 18.03
N ARG A 267 13.32 -2.51 18.94
CA ARG A 267 13.71 -1.95 20.24
C ARG A 267 14.87 -0.98 20.07
N ASP A 268 14.66 0.27 20.48
CA ASP A 268 15.72 1.26 20.63
C ASP A 268 16.00 1.47 22.12
N THR A 269 17.24 1.21 22.56
CA THR A 269 17.64 1.38 23.97
C THR A 269 17.69 2.85 24.39
N SER A 270 17.75 3.78 23.43
CA SER A 270 17.69 5.23 23.67
C SER A 270 16.26 5.78 23.74
N ALA A 271 15.24 4.97 23.46
CA ALA A 271 13.85 5.39 23.61
C ALA A 271 13.54 5.75 25.07
N PRO A 272 12.72 6.80 25.33
CA PRO A 272 12.30 7.15 26.68
C PRO A 272 11.61 5.98 27.40
N GLN A 273 12.14 5.61 28.58
CA GLN A 273 11.60 4.53 29.41
C GLN A 273 10.84 5.02 30.64
N HIS A 274 11.00 6.31 30.97
CA HIS A 274 10.40 6.95 32.14
C HIS A 274 9.93 8.34 31.76
N LEU A 275 8.87 8.81 32.43
CA LEU A 275 8.42 10.20 32.34
C LEU A 275 9.50 11.15 32.86
N SER A 276 9.54 12.35 32.28
CA SER A 276 10.34 13.43 32.86
C SER A 276 9.86 13.77 34.28
N LEU A 277 10.72 14.40 35.08
CA LEU A 277 10.34 14.82 36.44
C LEU A 277 9.12 15.76 36.44
N GLU A 278 8.98 16.60 35.41
CA GLU A 278 7.86 17.54 35.26
C GLU A 278 6.55 16.80 34.93
N GLU A 279 6.56 15.88 33.97
CA GLU A 279 5.39 15.09 33.60
C GLU A 279 4.95 14.17 34.75
N ARG A 280 5.91 13.62 35.48
CA ARG A 280 5.62 12.83 36.68
C ARG A 280 4.93 13.66 37.75
N ALA A 281 5.36 14.90 37.96
CA ALA A 281 4.71 15.82 38.89
C ALA A 281 3.29 16.18 38.44
N LYS A 282 3.06 16.39 37.14
CA LYS A 282 1.72 16.62 36.58
C LYS A 282 0.79 15.43 36.82
N LEU A 283 1.26 14.21 36.56
CA LEU A 283 0.51 12.98 36.78
C LEU A 283 0.12 12.81 38.26
N MET A 284 1.06 13.04 39.20
CA MET A 284 0.75 12.94 40.63
C MET A 284 -0.29 13.96 41.13
N ASN A 285 -0.49 15.05 40.39
CA ASN A 285 -1.49 16.07 40.70
C ASN A 285 -2.85 15.82 40.04
N GLU A 286 -3.03 14.70 39.35
CA GLU A 286 -4.32 14.38 38.73
C GLU A 286 -5.41 14.13 39.77
N PRO A 287 -6.66 14.58 39.51
CA PRO A 287 -7.72 14.59 40.52
C PRO A 287 -7.99 13.21 41.14
N GLU A 288 -7.90 12.15 40.33
CA GLU A 288 -8.19 10.79 40.78
C GLU A 288 -7.09 10.21 41.67
N LEU A 289 -5.82 10.48 41.34
CA LEU A 289 -4.67 10.07 42.15
C LEU A 289 -4.61 10.85 43.47
N VAL A 290 -4.85 12.16 43.44
CA VAL A 290 -4.96 13.00 44.63
C VAL A 290 -6.09 12.52 45.54
N LYS A 291 -7.23 12.14 44.98
CA LYS A 291 -8.36 11.60 45.76
C LYS A 291 -7.98 10.30 46.48
N LEU A 292 -7.35 9.36 45.78
CA LEU A 292 -6.91 8.10 46.40
C LEU A 292 -5.85 8.32 47.48
N GLN A 293 -4.99 9.31 47.29
CA GLN A 293 -4.01 9.69 48.29
C GLN A 293 -4.67 10.31 49.54
N ASN A 294 -5.65 11.19 49.35
CA ASN A 294 -6.45 11.74 50.45
C ASN A 294 -7.23 10.65 51.20
N GLU A 295 -7.85 9.69 50.50
CA GLU A 295 -8.56 8.56 51.12
C GLU A 295 -7.63 7.70 51.99
N LYS A 296 -6.40 7.47 51.52
CA LYS A 296 -5.36 6.78 52.30
C LYS A 296 -4.96 7.59 53.53
N ASP A 297 -4.67 8.88 53.35
CA ASP A 297 -4.17 9.74 54.42
C ASP A 297 -5.25 9.95 55.50
N GLU A 298 -6.52 10.11 55.11
CA GLU A 298 -7.66 10.15 56.03
C GLU A 298 -7.79 8.85 56.85
N ALA A 299 -7.68 7.69 56.20
CA ALA A 299 -7.75 6.40 56.89
C ALA A 299 -6.57 6.22 57.86
N MET A 300 -5.35 6.63 57.47
CA MET A 300 -4.16 6.59 58.32
C MET A 300 -4.27 7.55 59.52
N ASN A 301 -4.78 8.77 59.30
CA ASN A 301 -5.01 9.73 60.37
C ASN A 301 -6.02 9.21 61.40
N LYS A 302 -7.11 8.57 60.94
CA LYS A 302 -8.10 7.93 61.83
C LYS A 302 -7.48 6.76 62.62
N ILE A 303 -6.63 5.95 62.00
CA ILE A 303 -5.89 4.89 62.71
C ILE A 303 -5.01 5.49 63.80
N GLN A 304 -4.28 6.57 63.51
CA GLN A 304 -3.40 7.23 64.47
C GLN A 304 -4.19 7.76 65.68
N GLN A 305 -5.36 8.36 65.46
CA GLN A 305 -6.24 8.86 66.52
C GLN A 305 -6.77 7.71 67.40
N LEU A 306 -7.17 6.59 66.80
CA LEU A 306 -7.69 5.43 67.53
C LEU A 306 -6.61 4.70 68.34
N LEU A 307 -5.35 4.76 67.92
CA LEU A 307 -4.22 4.16 68.65
C LEU A 307 -3.85 4.90 69.95
N VAL A 308 -4.24 6.17 70.08
CA VAL A 308 -3.97 6.99 71.28
C VAL A 308 -4.97 6.71 72.41
N ASN A 309 -6.11 6.09 72.12
CA ASN A 309 -7.16 5.79 73.10
C ASN A 309 -7.10 4.32 73.57
N GLU A 310 -7.49 4.04 74.83
CA GLU A 310 -7.46 2.68 75.41
C GLU A 310 -8.26 1.65 74.59
N GLN A 311 -7.64 0.49 74.32
CA GLN A 311 -8.06 -0.44 73.28
C GLN A 311 -9.16 -1.42 73.71
N SER A 312 -10.40 -1.03 73.49
CA SER A 312 -11.53 -1.96 73.38
C SER A 312 -11.39 -2.87 72.14
N GLU A 313 -11.93 -4.09 72.18
CA GLU A 313 -12.00 -4.99 71.01
C GLU A 313 -12.71 -4.35 69.81
N GLU A 314 -13.68 -3.46 70.06
CA GLU A 314 -14.38 -2.71 69.01
C GLU A 314 -13.43 -1.75 68.27
N VAL A 315 -12.50 -1.12 69.00
CA VAL A 315 -11.49 -0.21 68.42
C VAL A 315 -10.50 -1.00 67.58
N LYS A 316 -10.11 -2.21 68.00
CA LYS A 316 -9.23 -3.09 67.20
C LYS A 316 -9.87 -3.47 65.87
N LYS A 317 -11.17 -3.79 65.87
CA LYS A 317 -11.92 -4.12 64.65
C LYS A 317 -11.97 -2.92 63.68
N GLN A 318 -12.25 -1.72 64.18
CA GLN A 318 -12.23 -0.49 63.38
C GLN A 318 -10.85 -0.19 62.78
N ILE A 319 -9.77 -0.41 63.53
CA ILE A 319 -8.40 -0.25 63.02
C ILE A 319 -8.13 -1.23 61.88
N ILE A 320 -8.60 -2.49 61.98
CA ILE A 320 -8.44 -3.49 60.90
C ILE A 320 -9.18 -3.03 59.63
N GLU A 321 -10.42 -2.55 59.75
CA GLU A 321 -11.21 -2.04 58.62
C GLU A 321 -10.54 -0.82 57.97
N LEU A 322 -10.07 0.15 58.77
CA LEU A 322 -9.35 1.32 58.24
C LEU A 322 -8.04 0.94 57.55
N ARG A 323 -7.31 -0.07 58.06
CA ARG A 323 -6.11 -0.60 57.39
C ARG A 323 -6.45 -1.22 56.04
N GLN A 324 -7.57 -1.93 55.94
CA GLN A 324 -8.04 -2.46 54.66
C GLN A 324 -8.39 -1.33 53.67
N ILE A 325 -9.04 -0.27 54.14
CA ILE A 325 -9.35 0.91 53.31
C ILE A 325 -8.07 1.59 52.84
N ALA A 326 -7.12 1.88 53.74
CA ALA A 326 -5.84 2.48 53.39
C ALA A 326 -5.03 1.63 52.41
N ALA A 327 -5.01 0.31 52.62
CA ALA A 327 -4.35 -0.63 51.71
C ALA A 327 -5.03 -0.67 50.34
N LYS A 328 -6.38 -0.66 50.29
CA LYS A 328 -7.14 -0.62 49.04
C LYS A 328 -6.89 0.67 48.27
N ALA A 329 -6.92 1.82 48.93
CA ALA A 329 -6.63 3.12 48.34
C ALA A 329 -5.17 3.18 47.84
N SER A 330 -4.21 2.67 48.61
CA SER A 330 -2.80 2.60 48.19
C SER A 330 -2.58 1.70 46.98
N ASN A 331 -3.23 0.53 46.93
CA ASN A 331 -3.12 -0.39 45.79
C ASN A 331 -3.77 0.20 44.54
N ALA A 332 -4.94 0.83 44.69
CA ALA A 332 -5.62 1.53 43.60
C ALA A 332 -4.76 2.69 43.07
N TYR A 333 -4.15 3.48 43.96
CA TYR A 333 -3.22 4.55 43.59
C TYR A 333 -2.04 4.00 42.77
N CYS A 334 -1.36 2.96 43.28
CA CYS A 334 -0.22 2.37 42.58
C CYS A 334 -0.62 1.82 41.20
N PHE A 335 -1.75 1.11 41.11
CA PHE A 335 -2.23 0.56 39.85
C PHE A 335 -2.55 1.66 38.84
N MET A 336 -3.33 2.67 39.23
CA MET A 336 -3.68 3.78 38.36
C MET A 336 -2.46 4.57 37.92
N TYR A 337 -1.57 4.90 38.86
CA TYR A 337 -0.33 5.62 38.55
C TYR A 337 0.52 4.84 37.53
N LEU A 338 0.64 3.52 37.66
CA LEU A 338 1.36 2.69 36.69
C LEU A 338 0.67 2.70 35.32
N CYS A 339 -0.66 2.52 35.27
CA CYS A 339 -1.40 2.53 34.02
C CYS A 339 -1.30 3.87 33.28
N GLU A 340 -1.50 4.99 33.97
CA GLU A 340 -1.43 6.33 33.38
C GLU A 340 0.02 6.72 33.03
N SER A 341 0.99 6.35 33.87
CA SER A 341 2.41 6.55 33.54
C SER A 341 2.78 5.79 32.27
N ASP A 342 2.36 4.52 32.14
CA ASP A 342 2.59 3.72 30.94
C ASP A 342 1.91 4.33 29.71
N LEU A 343 0.70 4.87 29.87
CA LEU A 343 -0.03 5.55 28.81
C LEU A 343 0.71 6.79 28.33
N HIS A 344 1.15 7.65 29.24
CA HIS A 344 1.90 8.87 28.93
C HIS A 344 3.25 8.56 28.28
N ILE A 345 4.00 7.57 28.79
CA ILE A 345 5.26 7.13 28.17
C ILE A 345 5.01 6.67 26.73
N LYS A 346 3.97 5.87 26.49
CA LYS A 346 3.62 5.38 25.14
C LYS A 346 3.19 6.49 24.21
N GLN A 347 2.26 7.35 24.64
CA GLN A 347 1.60 8.33 23.78
C GLN A 347 2.42 9.59 23.54
N ALA A 348 3.04 10.15 24.58
CA ALA A 348 3.76 11.41 24.49
C ALA A 348 5.22 11.21 24.09
N CYS A 349 5.94 10.31 24.77
CA CYS A 349 7.38 10.22 24.62
C CYS A 349 7.82 9.20 23.55
N GLN A 350 7.29 7.98 23.63
CA GLN A 350 7.73 6.89 22.74
C GLN A 350 7.16 7.04 21.33
N LYS A 351 5.89 7.43 21.18
CA LYS A 351 5.31 7.65 19.86
C LYS A 351 6.08 8.71 19.07
N GLU A 352 6.29 9.89 19.65
CA GLU A 352 7.07 10.96 19.00
C GLU A 352 8.51 10.49 18.71
N PHE A 353 9.10 9.74 19.65
CA PHE A 353 10.41 9.14 19.44
C PHE A 353 10.40 8.23 18.20
N PHE A 354 9.57 7.19 18.14
CA PHE A 354 9.58 6.25 17.02
C PHE A 354 9.11 6.87 15.70
N ASP A 355 8.18 7.83 15.72
CA ASP A 355 7.75 8.59 14.52
C ASP A 355 8.94 9.31 13.87
N LYS A 356 9.88 9.82 14.69
CA LYS A 356 11.10 10.49 14.22
C LYS A 356 12.28 9.55 13.97
N ALA A 357 12.12 8.22 14.07
CA ALA A 357 13.21 7.26 13.93
C ALA A 357 13.87 7.31 12.55
N ALA A 358 13.07 7.37 11.48
CA ALA A 358 13.57 7.49 10.11
C ALA A 358 14.44 8.75 9.95
N ILE A 359 14.01 9.90 10.47
CA ILE A 359 14.81 11.13 10.44
C ILE A 359 16.14 10.93 11.18
N ARG A 360 16.10 10.38 12.40
CA ARG A 360 17.32 10.19 13.23
C ARG A 360 18.34 9.25 12.60
N GLN A 361 17.87 8.21 11.92
CA GLN A 361 18.74 7.16 11.38
C GLN A 361 19.15 7.41 9.93
N MET A 362 18.30 8.06 9.11
CA MET A 362 18.49 8.16 7.66
C MET A 362 18.89 9.56 7.17
N VAL A 363 18.69 10.62 7.95
CA VAL A 363 18.91 12.02 7.52
C VAL A 363 20.01 12.70 8.35
N ASN A 364 20.90 13.48 7.70
CA ASN A 364 21.90 14.28 8.41
C ASN A 364 21.26 15.57 8.99
N PRO A 365 21.34 15.82 10.31
CA PRO A 365 20.73 17.00 10.93
C PRO A 365 21.41 18.33 10.59
N THR A 366 22.62 18.31 10.00
CA THR A 366 23.43 19.50 9.70
C THR A 366 23.15 20.15 8.35
N LYS A 367 22.33 19.54 7.48
CA LYS A 367 21.77 20.23 6.32
C LYS A 367 20.43 20.83 6.74
N PRO A 368 20.29 22.16 6.87
CA PRO A 368 18.97 22.75 7.05
C PRO A 368 18.13 22.37 5.83
N MET A 369 16.91 21.89 6.07
CA MET A 369 15.89 21.76 5.03
C MET A 369 15.64 23.17 4.48
N LEU A 370 16.32 23.52 3.39
CA LEU A 370 16.12 24.80 2.73
C LEU A 370 14.65 24.87 2.32
N GLY A 371 13.99 25.90 2.84
CA GLY A 371 12.54 26.05 2.80
C GLY A 371 11.97 25.91 1.39
N MET A 372 11.00 25.02 1.26
CA MET A 372 9.98 25.15 0.23
C MET A 372 8.71 25.64 0.93
N SER A 373 8.50 26.95 0.84
CA SER A 373 7.26 27.61 1.20
C SER A 373 6.05 26.97 0.51
N ALA A 374 4.91 27.00 1.17
CA ALA A 374 3.61 26.48 0.77
C ALA A 374 2.96 27.17 -0.46
N GLY A 375 3.75 27.60 -1.45
CA GLY A 375 3.27 28.22 -2.68
C GLY A 375 3.72 27.42 -3.91
N GLY A 376 2.76 26.83 -4.63
CA GLY A 376 2.97 26.26 -5.96
C GLY A 376 3.18 24.74 -5.98
N LEU A 377 2.17 23.97 -5.58
CA LEU A 377 2.03 22.55 -5.92
C LEU A 377 1.17 22.39 -7.19
N ASP A 378 1.43 23.21 -8.20
CA ASP A 378 0.97 22.93 -9.57
C ASP A 378 2.21 22.70 -10.44
N ASP A 379 2.14 21.65 -11.27
CA ASP A 379 3.02 21.34 -12.41
C ASP A 379 4.32 20.51 -12.24
N LYS A 380 4.66 19.98 -11.06
CA LYS A 380 5.80 19.03 -10.90
C LYS A 380 5.42 17.54 -10.80
N GLN A 381 4.13 17.21 -10.91
CA GLN A 381 3.61 15.86 -10.70
C GLN A 381 3.93 14.87 -11.85
N TYR A 382 4.45 15.37 -12.99
CA TYR A 382 4.67 14.56 -14.20
C TYR A 382 6.06 13.94 -14.39
N ARG A 383 7.04 14.13 -13.48
CA ARG A 383 8.41 13.59 -13.67
C ARG A 383 8.72 12.27 -12.96
N ILE A 384 7.93 11.87 -11.96
CA ILE A 384 8.20 10.66 -11.15
C ILE A 384 7.64 9.41 -11.83
N GLU A 385 6.47 9.52 -12.48
CA GLU A 385 5.85 8.40 -13.19
C GLU A 385 6.64 7.99 -14.44
N SER A 386 7.18 8.96 -15.18
CA SER A 386 7.97 8.73 -16.38
C SER A 386 9.32 8.06 -16.08
N SER A 387 9.99 8.43 -14.99
CA SER A 387 11.27 7.81 -14.59
C SER A 387 11.08 6.39 -14.08
N PHE A 388 9.99 6.12 -13.33
CA PHE A 388 9.66 4.78 -12.86
C PHE A 388 9.22 3.86 -14.02
N LEU A 389 8.38 4.34 -14.93
CA LEU A 389 7.99 3.55 -16.10
C LEU A 389 9.17 3.37 -17.08
N SER A 390 10.08 4.33 -17.20
CA SER A 390 11.35 4.14 -17.91
C SER A 390 12.19 3.05 -17.24
N LEU A 391 12.33 3.08 -15.92
CA LEU A 391 13.01 2.04 -15.15
C LEU A 391 12.38 0.66 -15.37
N VAL A 392 11.06 0.59 -15.56
CA VAL A 392 10.31 -0.64 -15.83
C VAL A 392 10.41 -1.09 -17.30
N LYS A 393 10.52 -0.16 -18.26
CA LYS A 393 10.61 -0.43 -19.71
C LYS A 393 11.98 -0.96 -20.14
N ASP A 394 13.06 -0.56 -19.47
CA ASP A 394 14.41 -1.05 -19.75
C ASP A 394 14.64 -2.50 -19.25
N LEU A 395 13.60 -3.16 -18.75
CA LEU A 395 13.64 -4.50 -18.14
C LEU A 395 13.14 -5.54 -19.14
N ASP A 396 14.04 -6.02 -19.99
CA ASP A 396 13.79 -7.17 -20.85
C ASP A 396 13.70 -8.45 -19.99
N SER A 397 12.48 -8.92 -19.73
CA SER A 397 12.28 -10.23 -19.13
C SER A 397 12.20 -11.25 -20.26
N GLY A 398 13.17 -12.16 -20.34
CA GLY A 398 13.06 -13.35 -21.20
C GLY A 398 11.75 -14.14 -20.97
N ASN A 399 11.56 -15.21 -21.74
CA ASN A 399 10.31 -16.01 -21.81
C ASN A 399 9.47 -16.01 -20.52
N PRO A 400 8.20 -15.53 -20.55
CA PRO A 400 7.37 -15.41 -19.35
C PRO A 400 7.05 -16.80 -18.77
N VAL A 401 7.44 -17.01 -17.51
CA VAL A 401 7.28 -18.30 -16.81
C VAL A 401 5.85 -18.50 -16.27
N THR A 402 5.05 -17.43 -16.15
CA THR A 402 3.71 -17.49 -15.57
C THR A 402 2.71 -16.54 -16.25
N ASN A 403 1.42 -16.84 -16.10
CA ASN A 403 0.33 -16.00 -16.63
C ASN A 403 0.40 -14.54 -16.15
N CYS A 404 0.78 -14.29 -14.89
CA CYS A 404 0.91 -12.92 -14.38
C CYS A 404 2.08 -12.18 -15.04
N CYS A 405 3.22 -12.84 -15.28
CA CYS A 405 4.33 -12.24 -16.05
C CYS A 405 3.88 -11.80 -17.44
N THR A 406 3.11 -12.65 -18.14
CA THR A 406 2.59 -12.32 -19.48
C THR A 406 1.69 -11.09 -19.45
N LEU A 407 0.76 -11.01 -18.49
CA LEU A 407 -0.13 -9.84 -18.39
C LEU A 407 0.64 -8.56 -18.01
N VAL A 408 1.63 -8.65 -17.12
CA VAL A 408 2.47 -7.51 -16.73
C VAL A 408 3.35 -7.06 -17.91
N ASN A 409 3.92 -7.99 -18.69
CA ASN A 409 4.64 -7.67 -19.92
C ASN A 409 3.77 -6.91 -20.92
N VAL A 410 2.55 -7.38 -21.16
CA VAL A 410 1.60 -6.70 -22.07
C VAL A 410 1.20 -5.33 -21.55
N LEU A 411 1.07 -5.18 -20.23
CA LEU A 411 0.79 -3.90 -19.57
C LEU A 411 1.95 -2.90 -19.75
N ILE A 412 3.20 -3.35 -19.56
CA ILE A 412 4.40 -2.51 -19.71
C ILE A 412 4.62 -2.13 -21.19
N ALA A 413 4.34 -3.05 -22.11
CA ALA A 413 4.48 -2.84 -23.55
C ALA A 413 3.42 -1.90 -24.16
N GLN A 414 2.40 -1.46 -23.39
CA GLN A 414 1.42 -0.48 -23.87
C GLN A 414 2.09 0.88 -24.14
N SER A 415 1.79 1.50 -25.29
CA SER A 415 2.32 2.83 -25.65
C SER A 415 1.89 3.90 -24.62
N GLU A 416 2.61 5.02 -24.53
CA GLU A 416 2.27 6.11 -23.60
C GLU A 416 1.08 6.98 -24.06
N GLN A 417 0.45 6.65 -25.20
CA GLN A 417 -0.63 7.46 -25.76
C GLN A 417 -1.82 7.61 -24.78
N ILE A 418 -2.16 8.84 -24.43
CA ILE A 418 -3.18 9.18 -23.42
C ILE A 418 -4.61 8.86 -23.93
N ILE A 419 -4.75 8.55 -25.22
CA ILE A 419 -6.06 8.45 -25.87
C ILE A 419 -6.59 7.02 -25.83
N CYS A 420 -7.39 6.78 -24.79
CA CYS A 420 -8.08 5.55 -24.46
C CYS A 420 -9.34 5.27 -25.33
N GLN A 421 -9.40 5.81 -26.55
CA GLN A 421 -10.60 5.77 -27.39
C GLN A 421 -10.48 4.74 -28.51
N LYS A 422 -11.62 4.14 -28.88
CA LYS A 422 -11.69 3.15 -29.95
C LYS A 422 -11.67 3.86 -31.31
N PHE A 423 -10.50 3.92 -31.93
CA PHE A 423 -10.37 4.35 -33.32
C PHE A 423 -10.70 3.20 -34.27
N TYR A 424 -11.32 3.51 -35.42
CA TYR A 424 -11.45 2.54 -36.50
C TYR A 424 -10.07 2.19 -37.09
N PRO A 425 -9.92 1.03 -37.76
CA PRO A 425 -8.66 0.67 -38.42
C PRO A 425 -8.20 1.77 -39.38
N GLY A 426 -6.98 2.27 -39.20
CA GLY A 426 -6.40 3.36 -40.00
C GLY A 426 -6.70 4.78 -39.51
N GLU A 427 -7.54 4.95 -38.48
CA GLU A 427 -7.91 6.26 -37.90
C GLU A 427 -7.16 6.55 -36.60
N ARG A 428 -5.94 6.03 -36.42
CA ARG A 428 -5.22 6.19 -35.14
C ARG A 428 -4.43 7.50 -35.09
N PRO A 429 -4.34 8.14 -33.90
CA PRO A 429 -3.38 9.20 -33.65
C PRO A 429 -1.95 8.74 -33.95
N ASP A 430 -1.10 9.68 -34.34
CA ASP A 430 0.34 9.41 -34.43
C ASP A 430 0.99 9.26 -33.03
N ASP A 431 2.29 8.95 -33.02
CA ASP A 431 3.05 8.74 -31.77
C ASP A 431 3.10 10.00 -30.88
N GLU A 432 2.83 11.18 -31.44
CA GLU A 432 2.76 12.46 -30.71
C GLU A 432 1.33 12.81 -30.27
N ASN A 433 0.37 11.88 -30.35
CA ASN A 433 -1.07 12.12 -30.09
C ASN A 433 -1.69 13.19 -31.01
N ARG A 434 -1.20 13.34 -32.24
CA ARG A 434 -1.82 14.23 -33.22
C ARG A 434 -2.70 13.46 -34.18
N CYS A 435 -3.65 14.17 -34.77
CA CYS A 435 -4.49 13.63 -35.83
C CYS A 435 -3.60 13.23 -37.04
N PRO A 436 -3.70 12.00 -37.58
CA PRO A 436 -2.88 11.54 -38.71
C PRO A 436 -3.17 12.28 -40.02
N HIS A 437 -4.21 13.12 -40.02
CA HIS A 437 -4.76 13.74 -41.21
C HIS A 437 -4.59 15.26 -41.24
N CYS A 438 -4.70 15.94 -40.08
CA CYS A 438 -4.51 17.38 -39.98
C CYS A 438 -3.38 17.79 -39.01
N SER A 439 -2.72 16.82 -38.36
CA SER A 439 -1.64 17.05 -37.39
C SER A 439 -2.05 17.91 -36.18
N GLU A 440 -3.34 18.05 -35.92
CA GLU A 440 -3.88 18.75 -34.75
C GLU A 440 -3.63 17.94 -33.48
N ASP A 441 -3.20 18.61 -32.40
CA ASP A 441 -2.91 17.97 -31.12
C ASP A 441 -4.22 17.58 -30.41
N LEU A 442 -4.46 16.26 -30.35
CA LEU A 442 -5.70 15.71 -29.84
C LEU A 442 -5.83 15.83 -28.31
N THR A 443 -4.74 16.12 -27.59
CA THR A 443 -4.77 16.33 -26.13
C THR A 443 -5.44 17.64 -25.73
N THR A 444 -5.53 18.60 -26.67
CA THR A 444 -6.05 19.95 -26.43
C THR A 444 -7.54 20.10 -26.74
N LEU A 445 -8.17 19.08 -27.32
CA LEU A 445 -9.57 19.10 -27.75
C LEU A 445 -10.52 18.98 -26.55
N GLN A 446 -10.87 20.11 -25.94
CA GLN A 446 -11.78 20.17 -24.78
C GLN A 446 -13.27 19.95 -25.12
N LYS A 447 -13.67 20.14 -26.38
CA LYS A 447 -15.10 20.15 -26.80
C LYS A 447 -15.51 18.97 -27.67
N THR A 448 -14.62 18.48 -28.52
CA THR A 448 -14.84 17.34 -29.42
C THR A 448 -14.01 16.18 -28.90
N LYS A 449 -14.59 14.98 -28.83
CA LYS A 449 -13.80 13.82 -28.45
C LYS A 449 -12.76 13.53 -29.54
N PRO A 450 -11.52 13.15 -29.17
CA PRO A 450 -10.46 12.84 -30.12
C PRO A 450 -10.87 11.84 -31.23
N ASP A 451 -11.64 10.81 -30.91
CA ASP A 451 -12.18 9.83 -31.86
C ASP A 451 -13.14 10.46 -32.88
N GLU A 452 -14.06 11.29 -32.41
CA GLU A 452 -15.00 12.03 -33.29
C GLU A 452 -14.24 12.98 -34.22
N HIS A 453 -13.19 13.64 -33.72
CA HIS A 453 -12.33 14.50 -34.54
C HIS A 453 -11.61 13.69 -35.62
N VAL A 454 -10.86 12.65 -35.25
CA VAL A 454 -10.08 11.88 -36.23
C VAL A 454 -11.02 11.23 -37.24
N HIS A 455 -12.14 10.67 -36.80
CA HIS A 455 -13.13 10.08 -37.69
C HIS A 455 -13.74 11.10 -38.66
N SER A 456 -14.02 12.32 -38.20
CA SER A 456 -14.48 13.42 -39.07
C SER A 456 -13.42 13.81 -40.10
N CYS A 457 -12.16 13.90 -39.68
CA CYS A 457 -11.04 14.17 -40.59
C CYS A 457 -10.87 13.07 -41.64
N THR A 458 -10.95 11.80 -41.24
CA THR A 458 -10.88 10.66 -42.16
C THR A 458 -12.02 10.71 -43.17
N ARG A 459 -13.27 10.92 -42.72
CA ARG A 459 -14.43 11.07 -43.62
C ARG A 459 -14.24 12.19 -44.62
N ARG A 460 -13.74 13.35 -44.18
CA ARG A 460 -13.47 14.50 -45.05
C ARG A 460 -12.47 14.13 -46.15
N ILE A 461 -11.34 13.52 -45.80
CA ILE A 461 -10.32 13.12 -46.77
C ILE A 461 -10.85 12.06 -47.74
N LEU A 462 -11.60 11.06 -47.25
CA LEU A 462 -12.19 10.04 -48.10
C LEU A 462 -13.22 10.63 -49.08
N SER A 463 -14.01 11.60 -48.61
CA SER A 463 -14.96 12.32 -49.47
C SER A 463 -14.24 13.13 -50.53
N GLU A 464 -13.20 13.89 -50.17
CA GLU A 464 -12.39 14.69 -51.11
C GLU A 464 -11.75 13.80 -52.19
N LYS A 465 -11.20 12.64 -51.80
CA LYS A 465 -10.64 11.65 -52.75
C LYS A 465 -11.70 11.07 -53.68
N ALA A 466 -12.87 10.74 -53.15
CA ALA A 466 -13.97 10.19 -53.96
C ALA A 466 -14.45 11.23 -54.99
N THR A 467 -14.61 12.49 -54.60
CA THR A 467 -14.98 13.57 -55.52
C THR A 467 -13.92 13.78 -56.61
N ALA A 468 -12.64 13.86 -56.25
CA ALA A 468 -11.56 14.01 -57.21
C ALA A 468 -11.49 12.84 -58.22
N GLN A 469 -11.79 11.61 -57.77
CA GLN A 469 -11.83 10.44 -58.64
C GLN A 469 -13.03 10.45 -59.60
N ILE A 470 -14.20 10.93 -59.15
CA ILE A 470 -15.37 11.14 -60.01
C ILE A 470 -15.07 12.20 -61.08
N GLU A 471 -14.46 13.32 -60.68
CA GLU A 471 -14.08 14.40 -61.60
C GLU A 471 -13.08 13.90 -62.65
N ALA A 472 -12.02 13.18 -62.25
CA ALA A 472 -11.04 12.59 -63.16
C ALA A 472 -11.66 11.58 -64.15
N ASN A 473 -12.64 10.78 -63.69
CA ASN A 473 -13.34 9.83 -64.55
C ASN A 473 -14.31 10.52 -65.53
N SER A 474 -14.93 11.63 -65.12
CA SER A 474 -15.80 12.43 -65.99
C SER A 474 -15.03 13.16 -67.08
N THR A 475 -13.85 13.71 -66.77
CA THR A 475 -12.99 14.38 -67.76
C THR A 475 -12.36 13.41 -68.77
N SER A 476 -12.15 12.15 -68.38
CA SER A 476 -11.64 11.11 -69.29
C SER A 476 -12.72 10.48 -70.19
N GLN A 477 -14.01 10.64 -69.86
CA GLN A 477 -15.12 10.27 -70.73
C GLN A 477 -15.44 11.34 -71.80
N GLU A 478 -15.14 12.62 -71.55
CA GLU A 478 -15.32 13.70 -72.55
C GLU A 478 -14.21 13.75 -73.62
N CYS A 479 -13.13 12.97 -73.45
CA CYS A 479 -11.99 12.91 -74.38
C CYS A 479 -11.97 11.66 -75.28
N LYS A 480 -13.06 10.88 -75.32
CA LYS A 480 -13.32 9.80 -76.27
C LYS A 480 -14.57 10.12 -77.08
#